data_AF-A0A3S0N4P3-F1
#
_entry.id   AF-A0A3S0N4P3-F1
#
_cell.length_a   1.000
_cell.length_b   1.000
_cell.length_c   1.000
_cell.angle_alpha   90.00
_cell.angle_beta   90.00
_cell.angle_gamma   90.00
#
_symmetry.space_group_name_H-M   'P 1'
#
loop_
_entity.id
_entity.type
_entity.pdbx_description
1 polymer ?
#
loop_
_entity_poly.entity_id
_entity_poly.type
_entity_poly.pdbx_seq_one_letter_code
_entity_poly.pdbx_strand_id
1 'polypeptide(L)'
;MDELISNLTKAFAKRIQQLDWMSDATKKTAEEKLNAISRKIGYPDKWRDYSKVNIDKKKYFENTIACNRDNFEFQLSQLGKLLTKPCGLQHRLP
;
A
#
# COMPACT_ATOMS: atom_id res chain seq x y z
N MET A 1 0.09 -4.12 19.07
CA MET A 1 0.60 -3.16 18.06
C MET A 1 -0.49 -2.22 17.54
N ASP A 2 -1.71 -2.70 17.27
CA ASP A 2 -2.82 -1.82 16.86
C ASP A 2 -3.18 -0.70 17.85
N GLU A 3 -3.06 -0.97 19.16
CA GLU A 3 -3.32 0.04 20.20
C GLU A 3 -2.37 1.24 20.13
N LEU A 4 -1.07 1.00 19.88
CA LEU A 4 -0.08 2.07 19.74
C LEU A 4 -0.45 2.99 18.57
N ILE A 5 -0.85 2.39 17.44
CA ILE A 5 -1.21 3.13 16.23
C ILE A 5 -2.52 3.87 16.44
N SER A 6 -3.50 3.25 17.13
CA SER A 6 -4.75 3.92 17.51
C SER A 6 -4.49 5.16 18.37
N ASN A 7 -3.60 5.05 19.35
CA ASN A 7 -3.23 6.15 20.22
C ASN A 7 -2.49 7.27 19.46
N LEU A 8 -1.61 6.90 18.52
CA LEU A 8 -0.97 7.86 17.60
C LEU A 8 -2.01 8.60 16.76
N THR A 9 -2.94 7.90 16.10
CA THR A 9 -4.00 8.53 15.30
C THR A 9 -4.84 9.50 16.13
N LYS A 10 -5.19 9.13 17.37
CA LYS A 10 -5.91 10.02 18.30
C LYS A 10 -5.11 11.26 18.68
N ALA A 11 -3.80 11.11 18.95
CA ALA A 11 -2.93 12.23 19.27
C ALA A 11 -2.80 13.21 18.08
N PHE A 12 -2.70 12.69 16.85
CA PHE A 12 -2.69 13.52 15.64
C PHE A 12 -4.02 14.26 15.43
N ALA A 13 -5.16 13.61 15.64
CA ALA A 13 -6.47 14.26 15.55
C ALA A 13 -6.57 15.44 16.52
N LYS A 14 -6.19 15.24 17.79
CA LYS A 14 -6.18 16.29 18.80
C LYS A 14 -5.26 17.47 18.41
N ARG A 15 -4.10 17.16 17.82
CA ARG A 15 -3.16 18.19 17.36
C ARG A 15 -3.73 19.01 16.21
N ILE A 16 -4.41 18.40 15.24
CA ILE A 16 -5.04 19.08 14.09
C ILE A 16 -6.05 20.13 14.56
N GLN A 17 -6.82 19.84 15.61
CA GLN A 17 -7.80 20.78 16.16
C GLN A 17 -7.14 22.00 16.81
N GLN A 18 -5.99 21.81 17.47
CA GLN A 18 -5.25 22.86 18.18
C GLN A 18 -4.34 23.74 17.30
N LEU A 19 -4.33 23.54 15.98
CA LEU A 19 -3.49 24.31 15.06
C LEU A 19 -4.18 25.62 14.67
N ASP A 20 -3.71 26.75 15.21
CA ASP A 20 -4.33 28.07 14.99
C ASP A 20 -4.03 28.67 13.61
N TRP A 21 -3.01 28.17 12.90
CA TRP A 21 -2.64 28.65 11.57
C TRP A 21 -3.45 28.02 10.42
N MET A 22 -4.28 27.01 10.71
CA MET A 22 -5.16 26.36 9.73
C MET A 22 -6.60 26.86 9.86
N SER A 23 -7.26 27.07 8.71
CA SER A 23 -8.69 27.33 8.67
C SER A 23 -9.51 26.06 8.99
N ASP A 24 -10.75 26.24 9.47
CA ASP A 24 -11.63 25.13 9.83
C ASP A 24 -11.93 24.19 8.66
N ALA A 25 -12.03 24.74 7.44
CA ALA A 25 -12.21 23.95 6.22
C ALA A 25 -11.02 22.99 5.99
N THR A 26 -9.78 23.46 6.17
CA THR A 26 -8.58 22.64 6.01
C THR A 26 -8.44 21.62 7.14
N LYS A 27 -8.81 21.98 8.38
CA LYS A 27 -8.82 21.04 9.51
C LYS A 27 -9.74 19.85 9.24
N LYS A 28 -10.94 20.09 8.70
CA LYS A 28 -11.88 19.03 8.34
C LYS A 28 -11.32 18.08 7.27
N THR A 29 -10.76 18.61 6.19
CA THR A 29 -10.13 17.77 5.15
C THR A 29 -8.92 17.00 5.69
N ALA A 30 -8.18 17.57 6.64
CA ALA A 30 -7.06 16.89 7.29
C ALA A 30 -7.52 15.72 8.17
N GLU A 31 -8.63 15.86 8.91
CA GLU A 31 -9.25 14.76 9.66
C GLU A 31 -9.76 13.65 8.72
N GLU A 32 -10.40 14.00 7.61
CA GLU A 32 -10.84 13.04 6.58
C GLU A 32 -9.64 12.25 6.02
N LYS A 33 -8.54 12.94 5.71
CA LYS A 33 -7.31 12.30 5.24
C LYS A 33 -6.69 11.39 6.30
N LEU A 34 -6.67 11.80 7.57
CA LEU A 34 -6.16 11.01 8.68
C LEU A 34 -6.92 9.68 8.80
N ASN A 35 -8.25 9.71 8.64
CA ASN A 35 -9.09 8.52 8.66
C ASN A 35 -8.90 7.61 7.43
N ALA A 36 -8.50 8.17 6.29
CA ALA A 36 -8.23 7.41 5.06
C ALA A 36 -6.87 6.68 5.08
N ILE A 37 -5.99 6.94 6.05
CA ILE A 37 -4.70 6.27 6.17
C ILE A 37 -4.91 4.78 6.47
N SER A 38 -4.60 3.94 5.49
CA SER A 38 -4.64 2.48 5.64
C SER A 38 -3.37 1.98 6.33
N ARG A 39 -3.53 1.15 7.37
CA ARG A 39 -2.42 0.55 8.13
C ARG A 39 -1.78 -0.57 7.32
N LYS A 40 -0.47 -0.49 7.07
CA LYS A 40 0.36 -1.56 6.49
C LYS A 40 1.44 -1.93 7.50
N ILE A 41 1.34 -3.09 8.13
CA ILE A 41 2.26 -3.47 9.22
C ILE A 41 2.76 -4.89 8.96
N GLY A 42 4.08 -5.07 8.98
CA GLY A 42 4.71 -6.38 8.83
C GLY A 42 4.72 -6.86 7.39
N TYR A 43 3.82 -7.78 7.05
CA TYR A 43 3.83 -8.53 5.80
C TYR A 43 2.45 -8.54 5.12
N PRO A 44 2.41 -8.77 3.80
CA PRO A 44 1.15 -8.84 3.06
C PRO A 44 0.39 -10.16 3.34
N ASP A 45 -0.93 -10.11 3.40
CA ASP A 45 -1.76 -11.33 3.50
C ASP A 45 -1.78 -12.15 2.21
N LYS A 46 -1.63 -11.47 1.07
CA LYS A 46 -1.56 -12.09 -0.25
C LYS A 46 -0.31 -11.66 -0.98
N TRP A 47 0.48 -12.66 -1.37
CA TRP A 47 1.68 -12.51 -2.17
C TRP A 47 1.35 -12.54 -3.66
N ARG A 48 2.24 -11.97 -4.47
CA ARG A 48 2.16 -12.03 -5.92
C ARG A 48 2.55 -13.44 -6.36
N ASP A 49 1.78 -14.01 -7.27
CA ASP A 49 2.13 -15.28 -7.90
C ASP A 49 3.27 -15.07 -8.91
N TYR A 50 4.32 -15.87 -8.76
CA TYR A 50 5.51 -15.89 -9.61
C TYR A 50 5.69 -17.22 -10.34
N SER A 51 4.65 -18.07 -10.38
CA SER A 51 4.71 -19.40 -11.00
C SER A 51 5.12 -19.39 -12.48
N LYS A 52 5.02 -18.24 -13.16
CA LYS A 52 5.41 -18.05 -14.57
C LYS A 52 6.89 -17.72 -14.78
N VAL A 53 7.65 -17.41 -13.72
CA VAL A 53 9.07 -17.05 -13.81
C VAL A 53 9.93 -18.29 -13.66
N ASN A 54 10.56 -18.72 -14.74
CA ASN A 54 11.53 -19.81 -14.71
C ASN A 54 12.94 -19.27 -14.37
N ILE A 55 13.57 -19.80 -13.32
CA ILE A 55 14.90 -19.38 -12.86
C ILE A 55 15.85 -20.58 -12.87
N ASP A 56 16.97 -20.46 -13.59
CA ASP A 56 18.05 -21.45 -13.63
C ASP A 56 19.31 -20.89 -12.95
N LYS A 57 19.88 -21.65 -12.00
CA LYS A 57 21.07 -21.23 -11.23
C LYS A 57 22.29 -20.92 -12.10
N LYS A 58 22.38 -21.47 -13.31
CA LYS A 58 23.53 -21.29 -14.22
C LYS A 58 23.37 -20.12 -15.19
N LYS A 59 22.19 -19.49 -15.26
CA LYS A 59 21.82 -18.54 -16.33
C LYS A 59 21.34 -17.20 -15.76
N TYR A 60 22.26 -16.44 -15.18
CA TYR A 60 21.93 -15.18 -14.50
C TYR A 60 21.29 -14.13 -15.44
N PHE A 61 21.83 -13.98 -16.65
CA PHE A 61 21.36 -12.97 -17.59
C PHE A 61 19.93 -13.28 -18.07
N GLU A 62 19.68 -14.53 -18.42
CA GLU A 62 18.36 -14.99 -18.87
C GLU A 62 17.32 -14.90 -17.75
N ASN A 63 17.68 -15.22 -16.51
CA ASN A 63 16.80 -15.02 -15.36
C ASN A 63 16.39 -13.56 -15.20
N THR A 64 17.34 -12.64 -15.40
CA THR A 64 17.07 -11.20 -15.29
C THR A 64 16.08 -10.74 -16.37
N ILE A 65 16.24 -11.22 -17.61
CA ILE A 65 15.29 -10.96 -18.69
C ILE A 65 13.91 -11.58 -18.39
N ALA A 66 13.86 -12.81 -17.87
CA ALA A 66 12.62 -13.49 -17.51
C ALA A 66 11.85 -12.71 -16.42
N CYS A 67 12.53 -12.23 -15.39
CA CYS A 67 11.93 -11.39 -14.35
C CYS A 67 11.39 -10.06 -14.91
N ASN A 68 12.15 -9.39 -15.79
CA ASN A 68 11.71 -8.15 -16.41
C ASN A 68 10.49 -8.36 -17.30
N ARG A 69 10.44 -9.47 -18.04
CA ARG A 69 9.30 -9.83 -18.88
C ARG A 69 8.04 -10.06 -18.04
N ASP A 70 8.12 -10.82 -16.96
CA ASP A 70 6.98 -11.04 -16.05
C ASP A 70 6.50 -9.73 -15.41
N ASN A 71 7.42 -8.84 -15.04
CA ASN A 71 7.05 -7.53 -14.51
C ASN A 71 6.30 -6.66 -15.54
N PHE A 72 6.74 -6.70 -16.80
CA PHE A 72 6.09 -5.98 -17.90
C PHE A 72 4.69 -6.56 -18.18
N GLU A 73 4.57 -7.88 -18.28
CA GLU A 73 3.29 -8.56 -18.47
C GLU A 73 2.32 -8.29 -17.31
N PHE A 74 2.82 -8.25 -16.07
CA PHE A 74 2.02 -7.87 -14.92
C PHE A 74 1.49 -6.44 -15.04
N GLN A 75 2.34 -5.46 -15.38
CA GLN A 75 1.92 -4.07 -15.56
C GLN A 75 0.88 -3.93 -16.69
N LEU A 76 1.10 -4.61 -17.82
CA LEU A 76 0.12 -4.67 -18.91
C LEU A 76 -1.21 -5.26 -18.43
N SER A 77 -1.17 -6.30 -17.60
CA SER A 77 -2.38 -6.92 -17.05
C SER A 77 -3.17 -6.01 -16.10
N GLN A 78 -2.57 -4.91 -15.61
CA GLN A 78 -3.25 -3.91 -14.79
C GLN A 78 -3.94 -2.84 -15.64
N LEU A 79 -3.60 -2.70 -16.92
CA LEU A 79 -4.27 -1.76 -17.81
C LEU A 79 -5.75 -2.16 -17.97
N GLY A 80 -6.64 -1.18 -17.82
CA GLY A 80 -8.09 -1.38 -17.94
C GLY A 80 -8.77 -2.06 -16.73
N LYS A 81 -8.01 -2.49 -15.72
CA LYS A 81 -8.59 -2.92 -14.44
C LYS A 81 -8.85 -1.69 -13.57
N LEU A 82 -9.96 -1.73 -12.82
CA LEU A 82 -10.16 -0.80 -11.71
C LEU A 82 -8.95 -0.86 -10.79
N LEU A 83 -8.54 0.29 -10.24
CA LEU A 83 -7.44 0.38 -9.27
C LEU A 83 -7.79 -0.47 -8.04
N THR A 84 -7.43 -1.75 -8.10
CA THR A 84 -7.50 -2.66 -6.98
C THR A 84 -6.30 -2.40 -6.09
N LYS A 85 -6.51 -2.42 -4.78
CA LYS A 85 -5.45 -2.24 -3.78
C LYS A 85 -4.28 -3.19 -4.09
N PRO A 86 -3.04 -2.68 -4.26
CA PRO A 86 -1.89 -3.49 -4.61
C PRO A 86 -1.73 -4.76 -3.77
N CYS A 87 -1.07 -5.77 -4.33
CA CYS A 87 -0.56 -6.90 -3.56
C CYS A 87 0.16 -6.39 -2.30
N GLY A 88 -0.34 -6.79 -1.12
CA GLY A 88 0.07 -6.26 0.19
C GLY A 88 -0.74 -5.10 0.80
N LEU A 89 -1.89 -4.78 0.21
CA LEU A 89 -2.90 -3.87 0.78
C LEU A 89 -4.23 -4.55 1.14
N GLN A 90 -4.25 -5.88 1.21
CA GLN A 90 -5.47 -6.65 1.38
C GLN A 90 -5.76 -7.03 2.84
N HIS A 91 -5.67 -6.06 3.75
CA HIS A 91 -6.44 -6.15 4.98
C HIS A 91 -7.30 -4.91 5.18
N ARG A 92 -8.55 -5.03 4.74
CA ARG A 92 -9.75 -4.90 5.60
C ARG A 92 -10.97 -5.25 4.76
N LEU A 93 -11.69 -6.29 5.17
CA LEU A 93 -13.16 -6.41 5.25
C LEU A 93 -13.51 -7.90 5.36
N PRO A 94 -14.30 -8.34 6.38
CA PRO A 94 -14.71 -7.64 7.60
C PRO A 94 -13.57 -7.48 8.63
#